data_AF-A0ABD0PV24-F1
#
_entry.id   AF-A0ABD0PV24-F1
#
_cell.length_a   1.000
_cell.length_b   1.000
_cell.length_c   1.000
_cell.angle_alpha   90.00
_cell.angle_beta   90.00
_cell.angle_gamma   90.00
#
_symmetry.space_group_name_H-M   'P 1'
#
loop_
_entity.id
_entity.type
_entity.pdbx_description
1 polymer ?
#
loop_
_entity_poly.entity_id
_entity_poly.type
_entity_poly.pdbx_seq_one_letter_code
_entity_poly.pdbx_strand_id
1 'polypeptide(L)'
;MSFVEYSEFIQEGDVVIIFLGHESMMPIKVQSGAQTQTRYGVIRHSSDLIGQRFGSKVTCSKGGWVYVLHPTPELWTVNLPHRTQILYTTDIANITLMLELKPGSVVCES
;
A
#
# COMPACT_ATOMS: atom_id res chain seq x y z
N MET A 1 10.20 1.45 -4.35
CA MET A 1 9.80 0.23 -3.63
C MET A 1 9.54 -0.92 -4.57
N SER A 2 9.72 -2.17 -4.11
CA SER A 2 9.16 -3.34 -4.79
C SER A 2 8.06 -3.96 -3.92
N PHE A 3 7.00 -4.47 -4.55
CA PHE A 3 6.02 -5.35 -3.90
C PHE A 3 6.63 -6.72 -3.54
N VAL A 4 7.88 -6.96 -3.92
CA VAL A 4 8.55 -8.26 -3.92
C VAL A 4 9.44 -8.41 -2.69
N GLU A 5 9.98 -7.30 -2.16
CA GLU A 5 10.89 -7.28 -1.01
C GLU A 5 10.45 -6.21 0.00
N TYR A 6 10.64 -6.51 1.28
CA TYR A 6 10.36 -5.56 2.34
C TYR A 6 11.47 -4.53 2.48
N SER A 7 11.06 -3.27 2.62
CA SER A 7 11.92 -2.16 3.01
C SER A 7 11.56 -1.67 4.41
N GLU A 8 12.55 -1.18 5.16
CA GLU A 8 12.32 -0.67 6.51
C GLU A 8 11.81 0.77 6.50
N PHE A 9 12.31 1.60 5.58
CA PHE A 9 12.06 3.04 5.52
C PHE A 9 11.41 3.44 4.20
N ILE A 10 10.46 4.38 4.28
CA ILE A 10 9.76 4.96 3.12
C ILE A 10 10.70 5.87 2.34
N GLN A 11 10.72 5.71 1.02
CA GLN A 11 11.51 6.51 0.10
C GLN A 11 10.63 7.24 -0.93
N GLU A 12 11.22 8.17 -1.68
CA GLU A 12 10.52 8.80 -2.80
C GLU A 12 10.22 7.79 -3.91
N GLY A 13 9.03 7.89 -4.50
CA GLY A 13 8.56 6.99 -5.55
C GLY A 13 7.87 5.72 -5.05
N ASP A 14 7.93 5.46 -3.75
CA ASP A 14 7.28 4.35 -3.08
C ASP A 14 5.76 4.42 -3.16
N VAL A 15 5.10 3.25 -3.24
CA VAL A 15 3.65 3.14 -3.03
C VAL A 15 3.43 2.70 -1.59
N VAL A 16 2.69 3.47 -0.80
CA VAL A 16 2.40 3.14 0.60
C VAL A 16 0.89 3.03 0.82
N ILE A 17 0.47 2.21 1.77
CA ILE A 17 -0.93 2.07 2.14
C ILE A 17 -1.19 2.89 3.39
N ILE A 18 -2.01 3.94 3.28
CA ILE A 18 -2.45 4.74 4.42
C ILE A 18 -3.64 4.05 5.06
N PHE A 19 -3.47 3.56 6.29
CA PHE A 19 -4.54 2.95 7.07
C PHE A 19 -5.26 4.01 7.90
N LEU A 20 -6.51 4.30 7.51
CA LEU A 20 -7.40 5.27 8.15
C LEU A 20 -8.38 4.58 9.11
N GLY A 21 -8.55 3.27 9.00
CA GLY A 21 -9.45 2.45 9.80
C GLY A 21 -9.76 1.13 9.09
N HIS A 22 -10.51 0.25 9.76
CA HIS A 22 -10.78 -1.12 9.29
C HIS A 22 -11.29 -1.18 7.84
N GLU A 23 -12.20 -0.29 7.47
CA GLU A 23 -12.83 -0.25 6.14
C GLU A 23 -12.28 0.87 5.25
N SER A 24 -11.26 1.59 5.71
CA SER A 24 -10.75 2.77 5.02
C SER A 24 -9.24 2.72 4.96
N MET A 25 -8.75 2.35 3.79
CA MET A 25 -7.36 2.40 3.41
C MET A 25 -7.26 3.13 2.08
N MET A 26 -6.08 3.63 1.75
CA MET A 26 -5.83 4.14 0.40
C MET A 26 -4.36 4.00 0.02
N PRO A 27 -4.07 3.65 -1.24
CA PRO A 27 -2.72 3.62 -1.73
C PRO A 27 -2.32 5.02 -2.19
N ILE A 28 -1.11 5.46 -1.84
CA ILE A 28 -0.54 6.71 -2.34
C ILE A 28 0.86 6.48 -2.89
N LYS A 29 1.21 7.22 -3.94
CA LYS A 29 2.58 7.30 -4.42
C LYS A 29 3.28 8.45 -3.68
N VAL A 30 4.36 8.13 -2.97
CA VAL A 30 5.17 9.10 -2.23
C VAL A 30 5.99 9.92 -3.23
N GLN A 31 5.92 11.23 -3.10
CA GLN A 31 6.55 12.20 -4.00
C GLN A 31 6.94 13.42 -3.17
N SER A 32 8.18 13.91 -3.32
CA SER A 32 8.62 15.07 -2.57
C SER A 32 7.80 16.31 -2.95
N GLY A 33 7.44 17.14 -1.96
CA GLY A 33 6.59 18.33 -2.12
C GLY A 33 5.09 18.03 -2.21
N ALA A 34 4.68 16.77 -2.42
CA ALA A 34 3.28 16.39 -2.50
C ALA A 34 2.62 16.29 -1.12
N GLN A 35 1.28 16.38 -1.14
CA GLN A 35 0.45 16.28 0.06
C GLN A 35 -0.76 15.39 -0.22
N THR A 36 -1.12 14.58 0.77
CA THR A 36 -2.33 13.76 0.76
C THR A 36 -3.31 14.27 1.81
N GLN A 37 -4.55 14.50 1.39
CA GLN A 37 -5.64 14.89 2.27
C GLN A 37 -6.33 13.65 2.86
N THR A 38 -6.55 13.67 4.16
CA THR A 38 -7.29 12.61 4.88
C THR A 38 -8.37 13.22 5.75
N ARG A 39 -9.31 12.41 6.22
CA ARG A 39 -10.28 12.82 7.26
C ARG A 39 -9.62 13.25 8.58
N TYR A 40 -8.37 12.83 8.83
CA TYR A 40 -7.60 13.15 10.04
C TYR A 40 -6.66 14.35 9.88
N GLY A 41 -6.61 14.97 8.68
CA GLY A 41 -5.74 16.09 8.35
C GLY A 41 -4.84 15.81 7.15
N VAL A 42 -3.90 16.72 6.92
CA VAL A 42 -2.95 16.65 5.80
C VAL A 42 -1.74 15.83 6.19
N ILE A 43 -1.28 14.97 5.28
CA ILE A 43 0.00 14.27 5.33
C ILE A 43 0.92 14.90 4.28
N ARG A 44 2.04 15.48 4.69
CA ARG A 44 3.07 16.04 3.80
C ARG A 44 4.11 14.99 3.51
N HIS A 45 4.29 14.61 2.24
CA HIS A 45 5.12 13.45 1.91
C HIS A 45 6.59 13.65 2.30
N SER A 46 7.14 14.85 2.10
CA SER A 46 8.54 15.14 2.41
C SER A 46 8.89 15.08 3.89
N SER A 47 8.00 15.52 4.79
CA SER A 47 8.28 15.59 6.23
C SER A 47 7.67 14.45 7.03
N ASP A 48 6.51 13.97 6.61
CA ASP A 48 5.67 13.07 7.40
C ASP A 48 5.78 11.61 6.92
N LEU A 49 6.32 11.36 5.71
CA LEU A 49 6.46 10.02 5.14
C LEU A 49 7.91 9.64 4.84
N ILE A 50 8.60 10.41 3.99
CA ILE A 50 9.96 10.05 3.55
C ILE A 50 10.89 9.94 4.76
N GLY A 51 11.60 8.81 4.85
CA GLY A 51 12.48 8.48 5.98
C GLY A 51 11.78 7.91 7.21
N GLN A 52 10.44 7.85 7.24
CA GLN A 52 9.71 7.15 8.30
C GLN A 52 9.74 5.64 8.07
N ARG A 53 9.67 4.88 9.17
CA ARG A 53 9.60 3.42 9.11
C ARG A 53 8.20 2.96 8.69
N PHE A 54 8.12 1.91 7.89
CA PHE A 54 6.83 1.24 7.66
C PHE A 54 6.23 0.72 8.96
N GLY A 55 4.90 0.76 9.06
CA GLY A 55 4.14 0.44 10.26
C GLY A 55 4.08 1.57 11.29
N SER A 56 4.75 2.71 11.06
CA SER A 56 4.74 3.82 12.00
C SER A 56 3.40 4.55 12.03
N LYS A 57 3.09 5.12 13.20
CA LYS A 57 2.01 6.08 13.40
C LYS A 57 2.47 7.46 12.93
N VAL A 58 1.79 8.03 11.95
CA VAL A 58 2.06 9.36 11.41
C VAL A 58 0.97 10.33 11.85
N THR A 59 1.38 11.42 12.50
CA THR A 59 0.45 12.48 12.95
C THR A 59 0.18 13.44 11.79
N CYS A 60 -1.09 13.66 11.48
CA CYS A 60 -1.56 14.59 10.47
C CYS A 60 -1.68 16.02 11.03
N SER A 61 -1.83 17.01 10.15
CA SER A 61 -1.84 18.44 10.52
C SER A 61 -2.89 18.87 11.57
N LYS A 62 -3.99 18.14 11.76
CA LYS A 62 -5.07 18.47 12.71
C LYS A 62 -4.95 17.70 14.04
N GLY A 63 -3.83 17.04 14.30
CA GLY A 63 -3.61 16.22 15.50
C GLY A 63 -4.20 14.80 15.43
N GLY A 64 -4.98 14.50 14.39
CA GLY A 64 -5.34 13.12 14.03
C GLY A 64 -4.12 12.34 13.51
N TRP A 65 -4.25 11.03 13.33
CA TRP A 65 -3.14 10.18 12.95
C TRP A 65 -3.58 9.00 12.07
N VAL A 66 -2.62 8.41 11.38
CA VAL A 66 -2.78 7.22 10.53
C VAL A 66 -1.63 6.25 10.76
N TYR A 67 -1.79 5.00 10.33
CA TYR A 67 -0.66 4.10 10.12
C TYR A 67 -0.26 4.09 8.64
N VAL A 68 1.04 3.98 8.37
CA VAL A 68 1.57 3.86 7.01
C VAL A 68 2.15 2.47 6.83
N LEU A 69 1.49 1.64 6.03
CA LEU A 69 1.83 0.23 5.87
C LEU A 69 2.63 -0.01 4.59
N HIS A 70 3.50 -1.01 4.64
CA HIS A 70 4.18 -1.51 3.45
C HIS A 70 3.13 -2.10 2.50
N PRO A 71 3.20 -1.84 1.18
CA PRO A 71 2.29 -2.45 0.23
C PRO A 71 2.51 -3.96 0.19
N THR A 72 1.41 -4.69 0.09
CA THR A 72 1.39 -6.12 -0.26
C THR A 72 0.34 -6.32 -1.37
N PRO A 73 0.40 -7.43 -2.14
CA PRO A 73 -0.63 -7.74 -3.13
C PRO A 73 -2.05 -7.74 -2.54
N GLU A 74 -2.23 -8.23 -1.31
CA GLU A 74 -3.53 -8.30 -0.63
C GLU A 74 -4.04 -6.91 -0.26
N LEU A 75 -3.17 -6.06 0.30
CA LEU A 75 -3.53 -4.67 0.60
C LEU A 75 -3.80 -3.88 -0.68
N TRP A 76 -3.07 -4.13 -1.76
CA TRP A 76 -3.31 -3.48 -3.04
C TRP A 76 -4.64 -3.93 -3.67
N THR A 77 -4.95 -5.22 -3.61
CA THR A 77 -6.19 -5.79 -4.17
C THR A 77 -7.44 -5.09 -3.66
N VAL A 78 -7.48 -4.74 -2.37
CA VAL A 78 -8.64 -4.06 -1.76
C VAL A 78 -8.63 -2.53 -1.92
N ASN A 79 -7.55 -1.95 -2.46
CA ASN A 79 -7.32 -0.50 -2.49
C ASN A 79 -7.06 0.07 -3.89
N LEU A 80 -6.82 -0.79 -4.88
CA LEU A 80 -6.50 -0.36 -6.23
C LEU A 80 -7.69 0.36 -6.89
N PRO A 81 -7.43 1.33 -7.78
CA PRO A 81 -8.50 1.96 -8.54
C PRO A 81 -9.09 0.94 -9.54
N HIS A 82 -10.32 0.52 -9.31
CA HIS A 82 -11.03 -0.42 -10.18
C HIS A 82 -11.27 0.19 -11.56
N ARG A 83 -10.80 -0.49 -12.61
CA ARG A 83 -11.14 -0.20 -14.02
C ARG A 83 -12.00 -1.31 -14.64
N THR A 84 -11.97 -2.48 -14.02
CA THR A 84 -12.65 -3.71 -14.41
C THR A 84 -13.09 -4.44 -13.15
N GLN A 85 -13.83 -5.54 -13.34
CA GLN A 85 -13.93 -6.56 -12.32
C GLN A 85 -12.55 -7.19 -12.07
N ILE A 86 -12.26 -7.52 -10.82
CA ILE A 86 -11.01 -8.19 -10.39
C ILE A 86 -11.33 -9.42 -9.54
N LEU A 87 -10.33 -10.29 -9.37
CA LEU A 87 -10.34 -11.35 -8.36
C LEU A 87 -9.94 -10.79 -6.99
N TYR A 88 -10.46 -11.38 -5.93
CA TYR A 88 -10.08 -11.05 -4.55
C TYR A 88 -9.20 -12.14 -3.94
N THR A 89 -8.60 -11.83 -2.79
CA THR A 89 -7.58 -12.66 -2.12
C THR A 89 -7.98 -14.12 -1.97
N THR A 90 -9.26 -14.42 -1.70
CA THR A 90 -9.74 -15.81 -1.56
C THR A 90 -9.54 -16.62 -2.85
N ASP A 91 -9.97 -16.08 -3.99
CA ASP A 91 -9.82 -16.76 -5.29
C ASP A 91 -8.36 -16.79 -5.72
N ILE A 92 -7.63 -15.69 -5.54
CA ILE A 92 -6.21 -15.58 -5.86
C ILE A 92 -5.40 -16.62 -5.07
N ALA A 93 -5.66 -16.77 -3.76
CA ALA A 93 -4.98 -17.74 -2.92
C ALA A 93 -5.26 -19.17 -3.37
N ASN A 94 -6.52 -19.48 -3.71
CA ASN A 94 -6.90 -20.80 -4.20
C ASN A 94 -6.24 -21.11 -5.56
N ILE A 95 -6.26 -20.16 -6.50
CA ILE A 95 -5.59 -20.30 -7.81
C ILE A 95 -4.08 -20.50 -7.63
N THR A 96 -3.45 -19.69 -6.78
CA THR A 96 -2.01 -19.76 -6.50
C THR A 96 -1.62 -21.14 -5.95
N LEU A 97 -2.43 -21.68 -5.02
CA LEU A 97 -2.23 -23.00 -4.45
C LEU A 97 -2.42 -24.11 -5.48
N MET A 98 -3.54 -24.09 -6.22
CA MET A 98 -3.92 -25.14 -7.16
C MET A 98 -3.03 -25.20 -8.41
N LEU A 99 -2.43 -24.06 -8.81
CA LEU A 99 -1.44 -24.00 -9.89
C LEU A 99 -0.01 -24.26 -9.41
N GLU A 100 0.19 -24.54 -8.12
CA GLU A 100 1.50 -24.79 -7.51
C GLU A 100 2.53 -23.67 -7.79
N LEU A 101 2.07 -22.41 -7.77
CA LEU A 101 2.93 -21.28 -8.04
C LEU A 101 4.03 -21.14 -6.98
N LYS A 102 5.27 -20.97 -7.43
CA LYS A 102 6.45 -20.84 -6.59
C LYS A 102 7.54 -20.02 -7.30
N PRO A 103 8.60 -19.57 -6.60
CA PRO A 103 9.72 -18.89 -7.25
C PRO A 103 10.27 -19.73 -8.41
N GLY A 104 10.35 -19.13 -9.59
CA GLY A 104 10.79 -19.78 -10.83
C GLY A 104 9.67 -20.36 -11.70
N SER A 105 8.41 -20.37 -11.27
CA SER A 105 7.27 -20.70 -12.14
C SER A 105 7.17 -19.72 -13.31
N VAL A 106 6.92 -20.23 -14.52
CA VAL A 106 6.55 -19.43 -15.69
C VAL A 106 5.04 -19.51 -15.86
N VAL A 107 4.37 -18.36 -15.85
CA VAL A 107 2.90 -18.26 -15.83
C VAL A 107 2.42 -17.50 -17.06
N CYS A 108 1.31 -17.95 -17.64
CA CYS A 108 0.60 -17.25 -18.72
C CYS A 108 -0.72 -16.68 -18.17
N GLU A 109 -0.96 -15.39 -18.37
CA GLU A 109 -2.22 -14.68 -18.06
C GLU A 109 -2.75 -14.07 -19.37
N SER A 110 -4.08 -14.03 -19.54
CA SER A 110 -4.75 -13.52 -20.76
C SER A 110 -6.02 -12.74 -20.44
#